data_AF-A0A6I5C589-F1
#
_entry.id   AF-A0A6I5C589-F1
#
_cell.length_a   1.000
_cell.length_b   1.000
_cell.length_c   1.000
_cell.angle_alpha   90.00
_cell.angle_beta   90.00
_cell.angle_gamma   90.00
#
_symmetry.space_group_name_H-M   'P 1'
#
loop_
_entity.id
_entity.type
_entity.pdbx_description
1 polymer ?
#
loop_
_entity_poly.entity_id
_entity_poly.type
_entity_poly.pdbx_seq_one_letter_code
_entity_poly.pdbx_strand_id
1 'polypeptide(L)' 'EALVRACADRARATAGCVRLVLSTQRTMHSAHRLYERLGFVRTPRRDWNPLPHLDDIRLLTYALTL' A
#
# COMPACT_ATOMS: atom_id res chain seq x y z
N GLU A 1 3.91 -9.17 -9.09
CA GLU A 1 2.51 -9.45 -8.64
C GLU A 1 2.44 -10.55 -7.58
N ALA A 2 3.06 -11.72 -7.82
CA ALA A 2 2.99 -12.89 -6.93
C ALA A 2 3.14 -12.57 -5.43
N LEU A 3 4.15 -11.78 -5.05
CA LEU A 3 4.36 -11.39 -3.65
C LEU A 3 3.16 -10.64 -3.04
N VAL A 4 2.55 -9.70 -3.78
CA VAL A 4 1.42 -8.91 -3.28
C VAL A 4 0.20 -9.80 -3.06
N ARG A 5 -0.03 -10.76 -3.95
CA ARG A 5 -1.10 -11.76 -3.79
C ARG A 5 -0.86 -12.66 -2.59
N ALA A 6 0.35 -13.20 -2.45
CA ALA A 6 0.72 -14.02 -1.29
C ALA A 6 0.55 -13.25 0.05
N CYS A 7 0.91 -11.96 0.08
CA CYS A 7 0.66 -11.11 1.24
C CYS A 7 -0.84 -10.93 1.52
N ALA A 8 -1.65 -10.70 0.50
CA ALA A 8 -3.11 -10.56 0.66
C ALA A 8 -3.75 -11.86 1.14
N ASP A 9 -3.35 -13.00 0.60
CA ASP A 9 -3.87 -14.32 0.98
C ASP A 9 -3.50 -14.65 2.44
N ARG A 10 -2.24 -14.38 2.83
CA ARG A 10 -1.82 -14.51 4.23
C ARG A 10 -2.59 -13.59 5.15
N ALA A 11 -2.86 -12.36 4.72
CA ALA A 11 -3.62 -11.41 5.52
C ALA A 11 -5.07 -11.89 5.72
N ARG A 12 -5.74 -12.40 4.68
CA ARG A 12 -7.09 -13.01 4.78
C ARG A 12 -7.12 -14.22 5.71
N ALA A 13 -6.07 -15.03 5.69
CA ALA A 13 -5.94 -16.20 6.56
C ALA A 13 -5.62 -15.83 8.03
N THR A 14 -5.24 -14.58 8.31
CA THR A 14 -4.89 -14.13 9.65
C THR A 14 -6.14 -13.65 10.38
N ALA A 15 -6.54 -14.37 11.43
CA ALA A 15 -7.71 -14.01 12.24
C ALA A 15 -7.62 -12.56 12.76
N GLY A 16 -8.68 -11.78 12.56
CA GLY A 16 -8.76 -10.38 12.97
C GLY A 16 -8.06 -9.38 12.04
N CYS A 17 -7.40 -9.82 10.96
CA CYS A 17 -6.84 -8.92 9.97
C CYS A 17 -7.93 -8.42 9.01
N VAL A 18 -8.31 -7.15 9.13
CA VAL A 18 -9.40 -6.55 8.33
C VAL A 18 -8.91 -5.75 7.13
N ARG A 19 -7.61 -5.46 7.06
CA ARG A 19 -7.04 -4.59 6.03
C ARG A 19 -5.54 -4.80 5.87
N LEU A 20 -5.07 -4.83 4.62
CA LEU A 20 -3.67 -4.72 4.25
C LEU A 20 -3.37 -3.31 3.76
N VAL A 21 -2.30 -2.69 4.26
CA VAL A 21 -1.88 -1.34 3.90
C VAL A 21 -0.44 -1.36 3.39
N LEU A 22 -0.18 -0.65 2.29
CA LEU A 22 1.14 -0.51 1.67
C LEU A 22 1.52 0.97 1.59
N SER A 23 2.81 1.25 1.78
CA SER A 23 3.42 2.56 1.51
C SER A 23 4.31 2.48 0.27
N THR A 24 4.27 3.50 -0.58
CA THR A 24 5.00 3.54 -1.85
C THR A 24 5.38 4.97 -2.22
N GLN A 25 6.51 5.18 -2.89
CA GLN A 25 6.94 6.54 -3.28
C GLN A 25 6.18 7.04 -4.50
N ARG A 26 6.04 8.36 -4.63
CA ARG A 26 5.33 9.02 -5.74
C ARG A 26 5.80 8.58 -7.13
N THR A 27 7.07 8.24 -7.27
CA THR A 27 7.73 7.84 -8.54
C THR A 27 7.50 6.38 -8.90
N MET A 28 6.96 5.54 -8.00
CA MET A 28 6.76 4.10 -8.21
C MET A 28 5.50 3.78 -9.02
N HIS A 29 5.32 4.42 -10.18
CA HIS A 29 4.10 4.33 -10.99
C HIS A 29 3.71 2.89 -11.39
N SER A 30 4.69 2.02 -11.66
CA SER A 30 4.44 0.60 -11.94
C SER A 30 3.86 -0.15 -10.74
N ALA A 31 4.29 0.20 -9.53
CA ALA A 31 3.73 -0.36 -8.30
C ALA A 31 2.29 0.15 -8.07
N HIS A 32 2.05 1.44 -8.30
CA HIS A 32 0.70 2.03 -8.19
C HIS A 32 -0.32 1.29 -9.07
N ARG A 33 -0.01 1.13 -10.36
CA ARG A 33 -0.88 0.40 -11.30
C ARG A 33 -1.10 -1.05 -10.89
N LEU A 34 -0.06 -1.71 -10.35
CA LEU A 34 -0.19 -3.06 -9.81
C LEU A 34 -1.16 -3.10 -8.62
N TYR A 35 -1.01 -2.20 -7.65
CA TYR A 35 -1.87 -2.15 -6.47
C TYR A 35 -3.33 -1.87 -6.85
N GLU A 36 -3.56 -0.87 -7.70
CA GLU A 36 -4.90 -0.51 -8.20
C GLU A 36 -5.57 -1.69 -8.92
N ARG A 37 -4.84 -2.39 -9.81
CA ARG A 37 -5.35 -3.58 -10.50
C ARG A 37 -5.66 -4.74 -9.55
N LEU A 38 -4.98 -4.81 -8.41
CA LEU A 38 -5.23 -5.81 -7.37
C LEU A 38 -6.32 -5.39 -6.36
N GLY A 39 -7.01 -4.26 -6.60
CA GLY A 39 -8.14 -3.81 -5.78
C GLY A 39 -7.72 -2.95 -4.58
N PHE A 40 -6.47 -2.53 -4.48
CA PHE A 40 -6.08 -1.55 -3.47
C PHE A 40 -6.58 -0.16 -3.86
N VAL A 41 -6.97 0.62 -2.87
CA VAL A 41 -7.49 2.00 -3.04
C VAL A 41 -6.55 3.00 -2.38
N ARG A 42 -6.33 4.16 -3.02
CA ARG A 42 -5.56 5.27 -2.44
C ARG A 42 -6.15 5.74 -1.12
N THR A 43 -5.29 6.01 -0.15
CA THR A 43 -5.66 6.53 1.17
C THR A 43 -4.88 7.80 1.52
N PRO A 44 -5.16 8.96 0.87
CA PRO A 44 -4.37 10.18 1.04
C PRO A 44 -4.26 10.68 2.48
N ARG A 45 -5.28 10.41 3.31
CA ARG A 45 -5.29 10.74 4.75
C ARG A 45 -4.22 10.00 5.57
N ARG A 46 -3.61 8.95 5.00
CA ARG A 46 -2.54 8.15 5.63
C ARG A 46 -1.16 8.37 5.01
N ASP A 47 -1.08 9.19 3.96
CA ASP A 47 0.22 9.55 3.38
C ASP A 47 1.08 10.22 4.43
N TRP A 48 2.37 9.95 4.38
CA TRP A 48 3.29 10.41 5.42
C TRP A 48 4.70 10.59 4.86
N ASN A 49 5.52 11.31 5.62
CA ASN A 49 6.94 11.48 5.34
C ASN A 49 7.73 10.91 6.52
N PRO A 50 8.51 9.82 6.34
CA PRO A 50 9.36 9.27 7.40
C PRO A 50 10.49 10.21 7.83
N LEU A 51 10.89 11.12 6.95
CA LEU A 51 12.01 12.04 7.15
C LEU A 51 11.50 13.47 6.91
N PRO A 52 10.90 14.12 7.92
CA PRO A 52 10.19 15.39 7.76
C PRO A 52 11.03 16.54 7.20
N HIS A 53 12.35 16.45 7.27
CA HIS A 53 13.31 17.43 6.74
C HIS A 53 13.69 17.19 5.26
N LEU A 54 13.21 16.10 4.65
CA LEU A 54 13.40 15.76 3.25
C LEU A 54 12.03 15.69 2.56
N ASP A 55 11.61 16.76 1.89
CA ASP A 55 10.30 16.85 1.25
C ASP A 55 10.09 15.81 0.13
N ASP A 56 11.18 15.31 -0.44
CA ASP A 56 11.16 14.36 -1.56
C ASP A 56 10.75 12.94 -1.15
N ILE A 57 10.76 12.61 0.15
CA ILE A 57 10.44 11.28 0.65
C ILE A 57 8.98 11.24 1.12
N ARG A 58 8.06 11.60 0.23
CA ARG A 58 6.63 11.44 0.49
C ARG A 58 6.16 10.04 0.13
N LEU A 59 5.66 9.30 1.11
CA LEU A 59 5.05 7.99 0.94
C LEU A 59 3.54 8.13 0.75
N LEU A 60 3.06 7.58 -0.36
CA LEU A 60 1.65 7.40 -0.65
C LEU A 60 1.17 6.08 -0.05
N THR A 61 -0.06 6.07 0.44
CA THR A 61 -0.64 4.87 1.03
C THR A 61 -1.77 4.28 0.18
N TYR A 62 -1.78 2.96 0.07
CA TYR A 62 -2.82 2.15 -0.56
C TYR A 62 -3.35 1.12 0.44
N ALA A 63 -4.65 0.83 0.39
CA ALA A 63 -5.29 -0.13 1.27
C ALA A 63 -6.17 -1.13 0.50
N LEU A 64 -6.08 -2.40 0.89
CA LEU A 64 -7.00 -3.46 0.48
C LEU A 64 -7.79 -3.89 1.73
N THR A 65 -9.09 -3.72 1.71
CA THR A 65 -9.98 -4.30 2.74
C THR A 65 -10.14 -5.79 2.46
N LEU A 66 -10.02 -6.62 3.50
CA LEU A 66 -9.88 -8.08 3.40
C LEU A 66 -11.19 -8.81 3.66
#